data_AF-A0AAW2RNI0-F1
#
_entry.id   AF-A0AAW2RNI0-F1
#
_cell.length_a   1.000
_cell.length_b   1.000
_cell.length_c   1.000
_cell.angle_alpha   90.00
_cell.angle_beta   90.00
_cell.angle_gamma   90.00
#
_symmetry.space_group_name_H-M   'P 1'
#
loop_
_entity.id
_entity.type
_entity.pdbx_description
1 polymer ?
#
loop_
_entity_poly.entity_id
_entity_poly.type
_entity_poly.pdbx_seq_one_letter_code
_entity_poly.pdbx_strand_id
1 'polypeptide(L)'
;MAGESESFSTAVEDNAKYGFERAEMYESNLAGTVDLYERHVFLCYKSHELWPSRVEDSDSDPLPKLLATSLKARKNDISLKTRLTICERSDDVKLSDGDVLIFPEMIIYRGLKDSDVDSFVEDVLVNGKPWLSGVQEELTGSYVFVCAHNNRDRRCGVCGPVLIQKFKEEIESKDLKNQVFVTACSHVGGHKYAGNVIIFSAAPDGKIAGNWYGYVTPSDVLELLDRQIGNGEIIHRIWRGQMGANVKEAEKVEEMKLTNGTNVNSNEKQSQEIGTEGKTEIVSSCCQGGGGGFSCCRDETVEKKSVKKEWGGLSYWTGKWEQRHVLTTAAVVGAVATVAVAYGVYRRAR
;
A
#
# COMPACT_ATOMS: atom_id res chain seq x y z
N MET A 1 17.19 -33.65 -18.68
CA MET A 1 17.88 -32.37 -18.94
C MET A 1 17.07 -31.56 -19.97
N ALA A 2 15.83 -31.15 -19.64
CA ALA A 2 14.98 -30.36 -20.55
C ALA A 2 14.06 -29.36 -19.82
N GLY A 3 14.24 -29.18 -18.50
CA GLY A 3 13.39 -28.29 -17.68
C GLY A 3 14.00 -26.92 -17.36
N GLU A 4 15.29 -26.70 -17.64
CA GLU A 4 15.97 -25.46 -17.25
C GLU A 4 15.83 -24.35 -18.31
N SER A 5 15.74 -24.70 -19.60
CA SER A 5 15.73 -23.72 -20.70
C SER A 5 14.44 -22.88 -20.78
N GLU A 6 13.27 -23.45 -20.48
CA GLU A 6 12.00 -22.71 -20.47
C GLU A 6 11.86 -21.81 -19.24
N SER A 7 12.41 -22.23 -18.09
CA SER A 7 12.40 -21.43 -16.85
C SER A 7 13.29 -20.20 -16.94
N PHE A 8 14.40 -20.31 -17.67
CA PHE A 8 15.34 -19.20 -17.85
C PHE A 8 14.84 -18.17 -18.86
N SER A 9 14.24 -18.61 -19.98
CA SER A 9 13.69 -17.67 -20.97
C SER A 9 12.54 -16.86 -20.40
N THR A 10 11.66 -17.48 -19.62
CA THR A 10 10.52 -16.80 -18.97
C THR A 10 10.97 -15.80 -17.92
N ALA A 11 12.01 -16.09 -17.13
CA ALA A 11 12.56 -15.14 -16.16
C ALA A 11 13.19 -13.91 -16.83
N VAL A 12 13.89 -14.08 -17.94
CA VAL A 12 14.49 -12.97 -18.71
C VAL A 12 13.40 -12.10 -19.35
N GLU A 13 12.40 -12.72 -19.98
CA GLU A 13 11.27 -12.00 -20.55
C GLU A 13 10.45 -11.24 -19.50
N ASP A 14 10.20 -11.85 -18.33
CA ASP A 14 9.53 -11.20 -17.22
C ASP A 14 10.34 -10.03 -16.65
N ASN A 15 11.67 -10.14 -16.61
CA ASN A 15 12.51 -9.03 -16.14
C ASN A 15 12.46 -7.83 -17.09
N ALA A 16 12.52 -8.07 -18.41
CA ALA A 16 12.41 -7.02 -19.42
C ALA A 16 11.02 -6.35 -19.44
N LYS A 17 9.96 -7.13 -19.19
CA LYS A 17 8.57 -6.62 -19.26
C LYS A 17 8.05 -6.05 -17.94
N TYR A 18 8.44 -6.66 -16.82
CA TYR A 18 7.88 -6.38 -15.50
C TYR A 18 8.94 -6.11 -14.43
N GLY A 19 10.21 -6.47 -14.64
CA GLY A 19 11.28 -6.33 -13.67
C GLY A 19 12.06 -5.03 -13.77
N PHE A 20 13.38 -5.12 -13.62
CA PHE A 20 14.28 -3.95 -13.52
C PHE A 20 14.88 -3.52 -14.86
N GLU A 21 14.61 -4.25 -15.95
CA GLU A 21 15.11 -3.97 -17.30
C GLU A 21 14.05 -3.35 -18.22
N ARG A 22 12.92 -2.90 -17.64
CA ARG A 22 11.85 -2.22 -18.38
C ARG A 22 12.39 -0.95 -19.04
N ALA A 23 12.06 -0.77 -20.32
CA ALA A 23 12.56 0.35 -21.12
C ALA A 23 12.19 1.72 -20.54
N GLU A 24 11.01 1.84 -19.93
CA GLU A 24 10.51 3.10 -19.38
C GLU A 24 11.06 3.46 -17.98
N MET A 25 11.97 2.65 -17.42
CA MET A 25 12.61 2.96 -16.15
C MET A 25 13.33 4.30 -16.24
N TYR A 26 13.18 5.13 -15.20
CA TYR A 26 13.82 6.46 -15.08
C TYR A 26 13.36 7.53 -16.07
N GLU A 27 12.36 7.28 -16.93
CA GLU A 27 11.84 8.29 -17.86
C GLU A 27 10.94 9.34 -17.19
N SER A 28 10.29 8.97 -16.08
CA SER A 28 9.36 9.84 -15.37
C SER A 28 10.02 10.59 -14.22
N ASN A 29 9.65 11.86 -14.02
CA ASN A 29 9.96 12.57 -12.78
C ASN A 29 9.23 11.90 -11.61
N LEU A 30 10.00 11.49 -10.59
CA LEU A 30 9.51 10.81 -9.39
C LEU A 30 9.11 11.80 -8.30
N ALA A 31 9.83 12.91 -8.15
CA ALA A 31 9.62 13.84 -7.05
C ALA A 31 8.20 14.43 -7.10
N GLY A 32 7.52 14.41 -5.94
CA GLY A 32 6.15 14.89 -5.82
C GLY A 32 5.07 13.94 -6.35
N THR A 33 5.39 12.68 -6.62
CA THR A 33 4.42 11.66 -7.08
C THR A 33 3.70 10.94 -5.94
N VAL A 34 3.93 11.35 -4.69
CA VAL A 34 3.25 10.86 -3.49
C VAL A 34 2.25 11.92 -3.05
N ASP A 35 0.96 11.54 -2.97
CA ASP A 35 -0.07 12.41 -2.41
C ASP A 35 0.29 12.82 -0.98
N LEU A 36 0.04 14.07 -0.60
CA LEU A 36 0.24 14.53 0.78
C LEU A 36 -0.60 13.68 1.75
N TYR A 37 -0.01 13.16 2.81
CA TYR A 37 -0.68 12.54 3.95
C TYR A 37 0.22 12.65 5.18
N GLU A 38 -0.36 12.53 6.38
CA GLU A 38 0.31 12.87 7.64
C GLU A 38 0.59 11.66 8.52
N ARG A 39 -0.27 10.62 8.42
CA ARG A 39 -0.15 9.38 9.20
C ARG A 39 -0.25 8.16 8.29
N HIS A 40 0.64 7.20 8.47
CA HIS A 40 0.58 5.89 7.80
C HIS A 40 0.19 4.81 8.81
N VAL A 41 -0.90 4.11 8.53
CA VAL A 41 -1.34 2.94 9.26
C VAL A 41 -1.08 1.70 8.41
N PHE A 42 -0.35 0.73 8.96
CA PHE A 42 -0.15 -0.57 8.35
C PHE A 42 -0.91 -1.63 9.13
N LEU A 43 -1.72 -2.43 8.45
CA LEU A 43 -2.32 -3.63 9.02
C LEU A 43 -1.53 -4.85 8.56
N CYS A 44 -0.99 -5.62 9.50
CA CYS A 44 -0.38 -6.92 9.25
C CYS A 44 -1.46 -7.96 8.96
N TYR A 45 -1.41 -8.59 7.81
CA TYR A 45 -2.43 -9.56 7.41
C TYR A 45 -1.93 -10.55 6.37
N LYS A 46 -1.87 -11.83 6.72
CA LYS A 46 -1.51 -12.95 5.82
C LYS A 46 -0.18 -12.73 5.07
N SER A 47 0.16 -13.69 4.21
CA SER A 47 1.26 -13.53 3.24
C SER A 47 0.80 -12.73 2.04
N HIS A 48 1.68 -11.92 1.47
CA HIS A 48 1.41 -11.15 0.26
C HIS A 48 1.06 -12.01 -0.96
N GLU A 49 1.49 -13.28 -0.96
CA GLU A 49 1.18 -14.27 -2.00
C GLU A 49 -0.30 -14.67 -2.00
N LEU A 50 -0.98 -14.53 -0.86
CA LEU A 50 -2.37 -14.94 -0.67
C LEU A 50 -3.37 -13.79 -0.85
N TRP A 51 -2.89 -12.55 -1.01
CA TRP A 51 -3.77 -11.39 -1.12
C TRP A 51 -4.52 -11.39 -2.46
N PRO A 52 -5.84 -11.15 -2.46
CA PRO A 52 -6.55 -10.84 -3.69
C PRO A 52 -6.12 -9.47 -4.21
N SER A 53 -6.42 -9.17 -5.47
CA SER A 53 -6.03 -7.90 -6.12
C SER A 53 -6.42 -6.63 -5.31
N ARG A 54 -7.50 -6.71 -4.53
CA ARG A 54 -7.95 -5.67 -3.59
C ARG A 54 -8.20 -6.25 -2.21
N VAL A 55 -7.14 -6.59 -1.48
CA VAL A 55 -7.24 -7.12 -0.11
C VAL A 55 -8.08 -6.22 0.81
N GLU A 56 -8.02 -4.90 0.61
CA GLU A 56 -8.79 -3.89 1.33
C GLU A 56 -10.29 -3.86 1.02
N ASP A 57 -10.76 -4.61 0.03
CA ASP A 57 -12.15 -4.62 -0.45
C ASP A 57 -12.72 -6.05 -0.58
N SER A 58 -11.94 -7.05 -0.16
CA SER A 58 -12.27 -8.47 -0.32
C SER A 58 -13.26 -8.97 0.74
N ASP A 59 -14.36 -9.59 0.32
CA ASP A 59 -15.32 -10.27 1.22
C ASP A 59 -14.74 -11.51 1.91
N SER A 60 -13.65 -12.07 1.36
CA SER A 60 -12.94 -13.22 1.96
C SER A 60 -11.93 -12.81 3.03
N ASP A 61 -11.68 -11.50 3.16
CA ASP A 61 -10.68 -10.92 4.06
C ASP A 61 -11.32 -9.81 4.91
N PRO A 62 -12.18 -10.18 5.87
CA PRO A 62 -13.04 -9.24 6.58
C PRO A 62 -12.25 -8.18 7.35
N LEU A 63 -11.15 -8.53 8.03
CA LEU A 63 -10.38 -7.57 8.82
C LEU A 63 -9.84 -6.37 8.01
N PRO A 64 -9.05 -6.56 6.92
CA PRO A 64 -8.66 -5.46 6.04
C PRO A 64 -9.83 -4.64 5.52
N LYS A 65 -10.91 -5.31 5.09
CA LYS A 65 -12.09 -4.65 4.54
C LYS A 65 -12.83 -3.79 5.57
N LEU A 66 -13.01 -4.31 6.78
CA LEU A 66 -13.65 -3.61 7.89
C LEU A 66 -12.83 -2.37 8.27
N LEU A 67 -11.51 -2.52 8.43
CA LEU A 67 -10.64 -1.39 8.78
C LEU A 67 -10.64 -0.32 7.69
N ALA A 68 -10.52 -0.70 6.41
CA ALA A 68 -10.58 0.23 5.29
C ALA A 68 -11.93 0.96 5.22
N THR A 69 -13.03 0.23 5.43
CA THR A 69 -14.39 0.79 5.42
C THR A 69 -14.61 1.77 6.58
N SER A 70 -14.20 1.40 7.79
CA SER A 70 -14.34 2.24 8.99
C SER A 70 -13.51 3.52 8.86
N LEU A 71 -12.25 3.43 8.40
CA LEU A 71 -11.41 4.59 8.07
C LEU A 71 -12.06 5.54 7.05
N LYS A 72 -12.67 4.98 6.00
CA LYS A 72 -13.35 5.78 4.97
C LYS A 72 -14.60 6.47 5.53
N ALA A 73 -15.37 5.77 6.38
CA ALA A 73 -16.58 6.30 7.00
C ALA A 73 -16.26 7.42 7.99
N ARG A 74 -15.16 7.30 8.74
CA ARG A 74 -14.72 8.24 9.79
C ARG A 74 -13.72 9.29 9.29
N LYS A 75 -13.50 9.39 7.98
CA LYS A 75 -12.47 10.25 7.38
C LYS A 75 -12.54 11.72 7.83
N ASN A 76 -13.74 12.26 8.05
CA ASN A 76 -13.91 13.65 8.47
C ASN A 76 -13.71 13.86 9.98
N ASP A 77 -13.73 12.78 10.77
CA ASP A 77 -13.53 12.83 12.22
C ASP A 77 -12.05 12.62 12.58
N ILE A 78 -11.28 11.99 11.69
CA ILE A 78 -9.84 11.77 11.84
C ILE A 78 -9.12 13.09 11.51
N SER A 79 -8.39 13.62 12.49
CA SER A 79 -7.69 14.91 12.39
C SER A 79 -6.52 14.90 11.40
N LEU A 80 -5.80 13.78 11.30
CA LEU A 80 -4.65 13.63 10.41
C LEU A 80 -5.03 12.89 9.13
N LYS A 81 -4.58 13.39 7.98
CA LYS A 81 -4.79 12.67 6.71
C LYS A 81 -4.07 11.31 6.77
N THR A 82 -4.85 10.27 7.01
CA THR A 82 -4.35 8.92 7.30
C THR A 82 -4.40 8.04 6.06
N ARG A 83 -3.31 7.30 5.82
CA ARG A 83 -3.17 6.32 4.75
C ARG A 83 -3.13 4.92 5.32
N LEU A 84 -3.96 4.02 4.80
CA LEU A 84 -3.93 2.59 5.12
C LEU A 84 -3.12 1.83 4.07
N THR A 85 -2.24 0.95 4.52
CA THR A 85 -1.55 -0.06 3.70
C THR A 85 -1.62 -1.41 4.42
N ILE A 86 -1.62 -2.51 3.69
CA ILE A 86 -1.53 -3.86 4.28
C ILE A 86 -0.07 -4.30 4.19
N CYS A 87 0.50 -4.86 5.24
CA CYS A 87 1.82 -5.49 5.20
C CYS A 87 1.71 -6.98 5.54
N GLU A 88 2.68 -7.76 5.06
CA GLU A 88 2.68 -9.19 5.36
C GLU A 88 3.02 -9.43 6.82
N ARG A 89 2.45 -10.49 7.38
CA ARG A 89 2.96 -11.06 8.63
C ARG A 89 4.40 -11.53 8.41
N SER A 90 5.24 -11.39 9.42
CA SER A 90 6.65 -11.77 9.33
C SER A 90 7.15 -12.24 10.68
N ASP A 91 7.54 -13.50 10.77
CA ASP A 91 8.09 -14.08 12.00
C ASP A 91 9.47 -13.46 12.30
N ASP A 92 10.25 -13.13 11.26
CA ASP A 92 11.56 -12.45 11.36
C ASP A 92 11.42 -11.07 12.05
N VAL A 93 10.35 -10.34 11.73
CA VAL A 93 10.06 -8.98 12.24
C VAL A 93 9.09 -9.02 13.44
N LYS A 94 8.66 -10.22 13.87
CA LYS A 94 7.65 -10.43 14.93
C LYS A 94 6.34 -9.68 14.67
N LEU A 95 5.84 -9.74 13.45
CA LEU A 95 4.56 -9.18 13.02
C LEU A 95 3.56 -10.32 12.79
N SER A 96 2.43 -10.27 13.52
CA SER A 96 1.35 -11.25 13.45
C SER A 96 0.12 -10.69 12.76
N ASP A 97 -0.77 -11.57 12.29
CA ASP A 97 -2.06 -11.16 11.73
C ASP A 97 -2.85 -10.32 12.75
N GLY A 98 -3.34 -9.17 12.28
CA GLY A 98 -4.07 -8.19 13.10
C GLY A 98 -3.19 -7.15 13.78
N ASP A 99 -1.86 -7.26 13.72
CA ASP A 99 -1.02 -6.19 14.23
C ASP A 99 -1.18 -4.90 13.40
N VAL A 100 -1.26 -3.74 14.07
CA VAL A 100 -1.43 -2.44 13.43
C VAL A 100 -0.28 -1.51 13.80
N LEU A 101 0.55 -1.14 12.82
CA LEU A 101 1.65 -0.19 13.00
C LEU A 101 1.19 1.21 12.60
N ILE A 102 1.62 2.21 13.36
CA ILE A 102 1.27 3.61 13.13
C ILE A 102 2.53 4.48 13.09
N PHE A 103 2.71 5.19 11.98
CA PHE A 103 3.78 6.17 11.74
C PHE A 103 3.17 7.56 11.53
N PRO A 104 3.81 8.65 12.00
CA PRO A 104 5.16 8.74 12.58
C PRO A 104 5.27 8.35 14.05
N GLU A 105 4.18 7.94 14.70
CA GLU A 105 4.13 7.70 16.15
C GLU A 105 5.03 6.54 16.62
N MET A 106 5.46 5.65 15.71
CA MET A 106 6.28 4.47 16.02
C MET A 106 5.61 3.58 17.08
N ILE A 107 4.32 3.30 16.87
CA ILE A 107 3.52 2.47 17.77
C ILE A 107 3.02 1.25 17.01
N ILE A 108 2.93 0.12 17.70
CA ILE A 108 2.22 -1.07 17.26
C ILE A 108 1.12 -1.45 18.24
N TYR A 109 -0.06 -1.73 17.73
CA TYR A 109 -1.16 -2.36 18.45
C TYR A 109 -1.25 -3.82 18.04
N ARG A 110 -1.25 -4.74 19.01
CA ARG A 110 -1.25 -6.18 18.74
C ARG A 110 -2.64 -6.74 18.52
N GLY A 111 -2.76 -7.61 17.52
CA GLY A 111 -3.88 -8.53 17.37
C GLY A 111 -5.28 -7.89 17.28
N LEU A 112 -5.43 -6.84 16.47
CA LEU A 112 -6.74 -6.28 16.13
C LEU A 112 -7.64 -7.34 15.50
N LYS A 113 -8.86 -7.47 16.02
CA LYS A 113 -9.88 -8.41 15.53
C LYS A 113 -11.00 -7.67 14.81
N ASP A 114 -11.73 -8.39 13.98
CA ASP A 114 -12.91 -7.90 13.25
C ASP A 114 -13.91 -7.19 14.17
N SER A 115 -14.17 -7.74 15.36
CA SER A 115 -15.11 -7.20 16.34
C SER A 115 -14.70 -5.87 16.93
N ASP A 116 -13.41 -5.53 16.86
CA ASP A 116 -12.84 -4.43 17.62
C ASP A 116 -12.47 -3.23 16.74
N VAL A 117 -12.57 -3.38 15.41
CA VAL A 117 -12.19 -2.35 14.42
C VAL A 117 -12.81 -0.99 14.73
N ASP A 118 -14.10 -0.92 15.02
CA ASP A 118 -14.77 0.36 15.26
C ASP A 118 -14.28 1.03 16.55
N SER A 119 -14.05 0.25 17.61
CA SER A 119 -13.47 0.76 18.86
C SER A 119 -12.04 1.26 18.67
N PHE A 120 -11.24 0.54 17.87
CA PHE A 120 -9.88 0.93 17.55
C PHE A 120 -9.84 2.24 16.76
N VAL A 121 -10.67 2.37 15.71
CA VAL A 121 -10.74 3.59 14.91
C VAL A 121 -11.20 4.78 15.76
N GLU A 122 -12.21 4.58 16.60
CA GLU A 122 -12.70 5.61 17.52
C GLU A 122 -11.64 6.04 18.52
N ASP A 123 -11.05 5.11 19.28
CA ASP A 123 -10.12 5.44 20.35
C ASP A 123 -8.81 6.01 19.78
N VAL A 124 -8.20 5.32 18.82
CA VAL A 124 -6.83 5.62 18.37
C VAL A 124 -6.80 6.68 17.29
N LEU A 125 -7.63 6.53 16.26
CA LEU A 125 -7.50 7.34 15.05
C LEU A 125 -8.33 8.63 15.12
N VAL A 126 -9.51 8.58 15.73
CA VAL A 126 -10.37 9.75 15.94
C VAL A 126 -9.98 10.51 17.20
N ASN A 127 -9.92 9.82 18.36
CA ASN A 127 -9.71 10.48 19.65
C ASN A 127 -8.23 10.61 20.07
N GLY A 128 -7.30 9.93 19.39
CA GLY A 128 -5.88 9.98 19.72
C GLY A 128 -5.53 9.36 21.08
N LYS A 129 -6.33 8.41 21.55
CA LYS A 129 -6.16 7.71 22.84
C LYS A 129 -5.63 6.29 22.62
N PRO A 130 -4.90 5.73 23.60
CA PRO A 130 -4.56 4.30 23.58
C PRO A 130 -5.81 3.44 23.45
N TRP A 131 -5.74 2.42 22.59
CA TRP A 131 -6.82 1.46 22.44
C TRP A 131 -6.95 0.60 23.70
N LEU A 132 -8.08 0.70 24.41
CA LEU A 132 -8.26 0.08 25.72
C LEU A 132 -8.25 -1.45 25.68
N SER A 133 -8.68 -2.04 24.57
CA SER A 133 -8.78 -3.50 24.41
C SER A 133 -7.51 -4.15 23.85
N GLY A 134 -6.53 -3.35 23.43
CA GLY A 134 -5.32 -3.81 22.77
C GLY A 134 -4.07 -3.71 23.63
N VAL A 135 -3.03 -4.43 23.21
CA VAL A 135 -1.66 -4.23 23.73
C VAL A 135 -0.96 -3.24 22.82
N GLN A 136 -0.51 -2.13 23.39
CA GLN A 136 0.28 -1.11 22.71
C GLN A 136 1.76 -1.30 23.05
N GLU A 137 2.62 -1.32 22.04
CA GLU A 137 4.08 -1.34 22.19
C GLU A 137 4.72 -0.22 21.35
N GLU A 138 5.92 0.19 21.75
CA GLU A 138 6.74 1.12 20.97
C GLU A 138 7.59 0.35 19.95
N LEU A 139 7.64 0.87 18.73
CA LEU A 139 8.51 0.39 17.67
C LEU A 139 9.87 1.04 17.80
N THR A 140 10.93 0.27 17.56
CA THR A 140 12.32 0.75 17.55
C THR A 140 12.98 0.41 16.22
N GLY A 141 14.02 1.14 15.85
CA GLY A 141 14.71 0.93 14.58
C GLY A 141 13.99 1.55 13.37
N SER A 142 14.32 1.03 12.19
CA SER A 142 13.82 1.50 10.90
C SER A 142 12.99 0.42 10.21
N TYR A 143 11.92 0.83 9.52
CA TYR A 143 10.99 -0.06 8.85
C TYR A 143 10.97 0.20 7.35
N VAL A 144 11.22 -0.86 6.58
CA VAL A 144 11.26 -0.86 5.12
C VAL A 144 10.08 -1.69 4.61
N PHE A 145 9.16 -1.03 3.91
CA PHE A 145 8.02 -1.68 3.28
C PHE A 145 8.22 -1.72 1.77
N VAL A 146 8.29 -2.93 1.21
CA VAL A 146 8.48 -3.14 -0.22
C VAL A 146 7.19 -3.63 -0.84
N CYS A 147 6.68 -2.94 -1.86
CA CYS A 147 5.46 -3.35 -2.52
C CYS A 147 5.67 -4.64 -3.33
N ALA A 148 5.04 -5.74 -2.90
CA ALA A 148 5.16 -7.07 -3.54
C ALA A 148 3.82 -7.64 -4.02
N HIS A 149 2.80 -6.78 -4.19
CA HIS A 149 1.42 -7.21 -4.44
C HIS A 149 1.17 -7.72 -5.87
N ASN A 150 1.58 -8.95 -6.17
CA ASN A 150 1.53 -9.55 -7.51
C ASN A 150 0.12 -9.56 -8.14
N ASN A 151 -0.90 -9.90 -7.34
CA ASN A 151 -2.28 -10.00 -7.84
C ASN A 151 -2.91 -8.64 -8.19
N ARG A 152 -2.33 -7.53 -7.70
CA ARG A 152 -2.76 -6.17 -8.05
C ARG A 152 -1.90 -5.54 -9.14
N ASP A 153 -0.60 -5.83 -9.12
CA ASP A 153 0.37 -5.30 -10.07
C ASP A 153 1.51 -6.31 -10.28
N ARG A 154 1.59 -6.87 -11.50
CA ARG A 154 2.62 -7.85 -11.87
C ARG A 154 4.04 -7.30 -11.71
N ARG A 155 4.25 -6.00 -11.93
CA ARG A 155 5.56 -5.37 -11.75
C ARG A 155 6.00 -5.40 -10.29
N CYS A 156 5.07 -5.13 -9.38
CA CYS A 156 5.32 -5.26 -7.95
C CYS A 156 5.58 -6.72 -7.57
N GLY A 157 4.85 -7.66 -8.16
CA GLY A 157 5.07 -9.10 -7.94
C GLY A 157 6.42 -9.64 -8.45
N VAL A 158 7.00 -9.02 -9.48
CA VAL A 158 8.34 -9.39 -9.99
C VAL A 158 9.44 -8.67 -9.23
N CYS A 159 9.34 -7.34 -9.04
CA CYS A 159 10.39 -6.55 -8.38
C CYS A 159 10.43 -6.77 -6.86
N GLY A 160 9.27 -6.86 -6.21
CA GLY A 160 9.14 -6.83 -4.75
C GLY A 160 9.90 -7.95 -4.04
N PRO A 161 9.66 -9.24 -4.38
CA PRO A 161 10.37 -10.36 -3.75
C PRO A 161 11.90 -10.28 -3.90
N VAL A 162 12.39 -9.85 -5.07
CA VAL A 162 13.83 -9.69 -5.31
C VAL A 162 14.43 -8.60 -4.42
N LEU A 163 13.74 -7.46 -4.27
CA LEU A 163 14.18 -6.38 -3.38
C LEU A 163 14.15 -6.81 -1.91
N ILE A 164 13.09 -7.47 -1.45
CA ILE A 164 12.98 -7.96 -0.06
C ILE A 164 14.15 -8.90 0.25
N GLN A 165 14.42 -9.86 -0.64
CA GLN A 165 15.53 -10.78 -0.49
C GLN A 165 16.87 -10.04 -0.40
N LYS A 166 17.10 -9.07 -1.30
CA LYS A 166 18.33 -8.27 -1.29
C LYS A 166 18.48 -7.43 -0.02
N PHE A 167 17.40 -6.85 0.49
CA PHE A 167 17.41 -6.15 1.78
C PHE A 167 17.78 -7.10 2.92
N LYS A 168 17.17 -8.29 2.99
CA LYS A 168 17.49 -9.28 4.04
C LYS A 168 18.97 -9.69 4.02
N GLU A 169 19.53 -9.94 2.83
CA GLU A 169 20.94 -10.28 2.65
C GLU A 169 21.86 -9.17 3.17
N GLU A 170 21.60 -7.90 2.82
CA GLU A 170 22.45 -6.79 3.22
C GLU A 170 22.26 -6.36 4.69
N ILE A 171 21.04 -6.52 5.22
CA ILE A 171 20.78 -6.32 6.66
C ILE A 171 21.55 -7.37 7.48
N GLU A 172 21.59 -8.61 7.01
CA GLU A 172 22.39 -9.67 7.63
C GLU A 172 23.90 -9.43 7.50
N SER A 173 24.38 -9.06 6.32
CA SER A 173 25.81 -8.81 6.06
C SER A 173 26.37 -7.68 6.93
N LYS A 174 25.53 -6.69 7.28
CA LYS A 174 25.87 -5.52 8.10
C LYS A 174 25.52 -5.66 9.59
N ASP A 175 25.01 -6.81 10.03
CA ASP A 175 24.56 -7.04 11.42
C ASP A 175 23.48 -6.05 11.89
N LEU A 176 22.56 -5.69 10.99
CA LEU A 176 21.47 -4.73 11.23
C LEU A 176 20.14 -5.40 11.61
N LYS A 177 20.12 -6.71 11.87
CA LYS A 177 18.88 -7.51 12.08
C LYS A 177 17.98 -7.01 13.22
N ASN A 178 18.56 -6.33 14.21
CA ASN A 178 17.82 -5.76 15.35
C ASN A 178 17.50 -4.26 15.18
N GLN A 179 17.86 -3.67 14.04
CA GLN A 179 17.77 -2.23 13.78
C GLN A 179 16.96 -1.90 12.53
N VAL A 180 16.96 -2.77 11.53
CA VAL A 180 16.27 -2.56 10.26
C VAL A 180 15.37 -3.75 9.96
N PHE A 181 14.09 -3.46 9.74
CA PHE A 181 13.06 -4.46 9.51
C PHE A 181 12.47 -4.29 8.12
N VAL A 182 12.56 -5.33 7.28
CA VAL A 182 12.01 -5.31 5.91
C VAL A 182 10.82 -6.28 5.80
N THR A 183 9.72 -5.82 5.20
CA THR A 183 8.51 -6.63 4.99
C THR A 183 7.80 -6.25 3.68
N ALA A 184 7.09 -7.19 3.08
CA ALA A 184 6.23 -6.90 1.94
C ALA A 184 5.03 -6.01 2.34
N CYS A 185 4.58 -5.18 1.42
CA CYS A 185 3.33 -4.43 1.54
C CYS A 185 2.46 -4.52 0.28
N SER A 186 1.18 -4.18 0.46
CA SER A 186 0.19 -4.13 -0.59
C SER A 186 0.47 -3.00 -1.58
N HIS A 187 -0.33 -2.91 -2.63
CA HIS A 187 -0.05 -1.97 -3.71
C HIS A 187 -0.19 -0.52 -3.23
N VAL A 188 0.93 0.20 -3.20
CA VAL A 188 1.00 1.59 -2.72
C VAL A 188 0.83 2.65 -3.83
N GLY A 189 0.42 2.22 -5.03
CA GLY A 189 0.27 3.08 -6.19
C GLY A 189 1.59 3.36 -6.91
N GLY A 190 1.50 3.88 -8.13
CA GLY A 190 2.67 4.13 -8.97
C GLY A 190 3.24 2.85 -9.58
N HIS A 191 2.39 2.07 -10.27
CA HIS A 191 2.82 0.88 -11.03
C HIS A 191 3.93 1.20 -12.04
N LYS A 192 3.87 2.39 -12.65
CA LYS A 192 4.92 2.91 -13.54
C LYS A 192 6.27 3.10 -12.85
N TYR A 193 6.31 3.18 -11.52
CA TYR A 193 7.48 3.37 -10.67
C TYR A 193 7.89 2.11 -9.90
N ALA A 194 7.39 0.94 -10.31
CA ALA A 194 7.59 -0.32 -9.59
C ALA A 194 9.08 -0.61 -9.29
N GLY A 195 9.30 -1.31 -8.17
CA GLY A 195 10.44 -1.03 -7.29
C GLY A 195 10.06 0.02 -6.24
N ASN A 196 8.81 -0.06 -5.74
CA ASN A 196 8.29 0.88 -4.76
C ASN A 196 8.71 0.46 -3.35
N VAL A 197 9.42 1.34 -2.65
CA VAL A 197 9.92 1.12 -1.28
C VAL A 197 9.53 2.32 -0.41
N ILE A 198 9.06 2.05 0.80
CA ILE A 198 8.80 3.09 1.81
C ILE A 198 9.71 2.83 3.00
N ILE A 199 10.47 3.83 3.43
CA ILE A 199 11.37 3.74 4.57
C ILE A 199 10.89 4.70 5.66
N PHE A 200 10.55 4.13 6.81
CA PHE A 200 10.34 4.87 8.05
C PHE A 200 11.59 4.77 8.91
N SER A 201 12.20 5.91 9.18
CA SER A 201 13.44 6.02 9.96
C SER A 201 13.51 7.39 10.63
N ALA A 202 14.33 7.51 11.67
CA ALA A 202 14.60 8.80 12.30
C ALA A 202 15.43 9.68 11.35
N ALA A 203 14.93 10.87 11.06
CA ALA A 203 15.67 11.92 10.37
C ALA A 203 16.70 12.56 11.32
N PRO A 204 17.67 13.34 10.79
CA PRO A 204 18.70 13.99 11.62
C PRO A 204 18.14 14.94 12.70
N ASP A 205 16.92 15.44 12.54
CA ASP A 205 16.22 16.27 13.54
C ASP A 205 15.49 15.44 14.62
N GLY A 206 15.64 14.11 14.59
CA GLY A 206 15.02 13.16 15.51
C GLY A 206 13.57 12.80 15.16
N LYS A 207 12.96 13.43 14.16
CA LYS A 207 11.58 13.12 13.75
C LYS A 207 11.55 11.90 12.84
N ILE A 208 10.45 11.16 12.88
CA ILE A 208 10.26 10.02 11.99
C ILE A 208 9.84 10.50 10.60
N ALA A 209 10.66 10.21 9.61
CA ALA A 209 10.38 10.48 8.21
C ALA A 209 9.93 9.19 7.50
N GLY A 210 8.82 9.28 6.75
CA GLY A 210 8.35 8.21 5.87
C GLY A 210 8.68 8.51 4.42
N ASN A 211 9.87 8.12 3.95
CA ASN A 211 10.38 8.42 2.61
C ASN A 211 9.96 7.36 1.59
N TRP A 212 9.51 7.80 0.43
CA TRP A 212 9.04 6.95 -0.66
C TRP A 212 10.06 6.93 -1.78
N TYR A 213 10.32 5.75 -2.31
CA TYR A 213 11.21 5.51 -3.42
C TYR A 213 10.51 4.73 -4.52
N GLY A 214 10.86 5.01 -5.77
CA GLY A 214 10.41 4.30 -6.96
C GLY A 214 11.60 3.96 -7.85
N TYR A 215 11.40 3.04 -8.79
CA TYR A 215 12.49 2.50 -9.61
C TYR A 215 13.65 1.91 -8.79
N VAL A 216 13.41 1.49 -7.55
CA VAL A 216 14.45 0.86 -6.73
C VAL A 216 14.83 -0.48 -7.36
N THR A 217 16.12 -0.70 -7.50
CA THR A 217 16.76 -1.91 -8.00
C THR A 217 17.63 -2.56 -6.92
N PRO A 218 18.07 -3.82 -7.10
CA PRO A 218 18.96 -4.47 -6.14
C PRO A 218 20.27 -3.72 -5.87
N SER A 219 20.78 -2.95 -6.84
CA SER A 219 22.00 -2.14 -6.67
C SER A 219 21.80 -0.92 -5.76
N ASP A 220 20.56 -0.48 -5.56
CA ASP A 220 20.24 0.68 -4.72
C ASP A 220 20.14 0.32 -3.23
N VAL A 221 20.00 -0.96 -2.89
CA VAL A 221 19.72 -1.43 -1.52
C VAL A 221 20.82 -1.02 -0.55
N LEU A 222 22.09 -1.20 -0.92
CA LEU A 222 23.22 -0.78 -0.09
C LEU A 222 23.22 0.73 0.16
N GLU A 223 22.90 1.52 -0.86
CA GLU A 223 22.83 2.96 -0.74
C GLU A 223 21.67 3.41 0.17
N LEU A 224 20.51 2.74 0.09
CA LEU A 224 19.37 2.98 0.98
C LEU A 224 19.69 2.63 2.44
N LEU A 225 20.43 1.56 2.68
CA LEU A 225 20.86 1.18 4.03
C LEU A 225 21.89 2.17 4.59
N ASP A 226 22.93 2.49 3.81
CA ASP A 226 24.06 3.28 4.31
C ASP A 226 23.75 4.78 4.36
N ARG A 227 23.18 5.33 3.30
CA ARG A 227 22.93 6.78 3.20
C ARG A 227 21.60 7.16 3.80
N GLN A 228 20.51 6.51 3.40
CA GLN A 228 19.20 6.90 3.92
C GLN A 228 19.00 6.44 5.36
N ILE A 229 19.08 5.15 5.64
CA ILE A 229 18.85 4.66 7.02
C ILE A 229 20.01 5.03 7.95
N GLY A 230 21.27 4.95 7.47
CA GLY A 230 22.45 5.26 8.28
C GLY A 230 22.67 6.75 8.54
N ASN A 231 22.50 7.61 7.54
CA ASN A 231 22.82 9.05 7.63
C ASN A 231 21.59 9.98 7.56
N GLY A 232 20.40 9.47 7.25
CA GLY A 232 19.20 10.28 7.01
C GLY A 232 19.25 11.07 5.69
N GLU A 233 20.07 10.63 4.73
CA GLU A 233 20.22 11.30 3.42
C GLU A 233 19.16 10.84 2.41
N ILE A 234 18.45 11.79 1.82
CA ILE A 234 17.51 11.50 0.73
C ILE A 234 18.27 11.18 -0.56
N ILE A 235 17.95 10.03 -1.15
CA ILE A 235 18.46 9.62 -2.47
C ILE A 235 17.55 10.19 -3.57
N HIS A 236 17.77 11.45 -3.94
CA HIS A 236 16.88 12.24 -4.81
C HIS A 236 16.55 11.57 -6.15
N ARG A 237 17.51 10.87 -6.78
CA ARG A 237 17.33 10.21 -8.09
C ARG A 237 16.19 9.17 -8.12
N ILE A 238 15.86 8.57 -6.98
CA ILE A 238 14.80 7.55 -6.83
C ILE A 238 13.71 7.99 -5.85
N TRP A 239 13.78 9.22 -5.32
CA TRP A 239 12.87 9.72 -4.32
C TRP A 239 11.56 10.20 -4.94
N ARG A 240 10.45 9.79 -4.35
CA ARG A 240 9.09 10.14 -4.80
C ARG A 240 8.41 11.19 -3.95
N GLY A 241 8.72 11.22 -2.66
CA GLY A 241 8.04 12.07 -1.69
C GLY A 241 8.25 11.59 -0.26
N GLN A 242 7.76 12.36 0.70
CA GLN A 242 7.85 12.08 2.12
C GLN A 242 6.51 12.31 2.82
N MET A 243 6.16 11.42 3.75
CA MET A 243 5.01 11.61 4.65
C MET A 243 5.11 12.94 5.41
N GLY A 244 4.03 13.71 5.44
CA GLY A 244 3.94 14.98 6.14
C GLY A 244 4.61 16.17 5.42
N ALA A 245 5.32 15.96 4.31
CA ALA A 245 6.00 17.03 3.59
C ALA A 245 5.17 17.55 2.40
N ASN A 246 5.13 18.87 2.22
CA ASN A 246 4.66 19.48 0.97
C ASN A 246 5.85 19.65 0.01
N VAL A 247 5.71 19.20 -1.23
CA VAL A 247 6.78 19.19 -2.26
C VAL A 247 7.44 20.57 -2.42
N LYS A 248 6.67 21.65 -2.28
CA LYS A 248 7.16 23.04 -2.41
C LYS A 248 8.14 23.47 -1.33
N GLU A 249 8.17 22.77 -0.19
CA GLU A 249 9.12 23.05 0.91
C GLU A 249 10.38 22.19 0.78
N ALA A 250 10.28 20.96 0.26
CA ALA A 250 11.42 20.08 0.03
C ALA A 250 12.39 20.64 -1.03
N GLU A 251 11.87 21.13 -2.15
CA GLU A 251 12.69 21.74 -3.23
C GLU A 251 13.36 23.05 -2.77
N LYS A 252 12.68 23.86 -1.95
CA LYS A 252 13.23 25.14 -1.42
C LYS A 252 14.35 24.94 -0.40
N VAL A 253 14.26 23.90 0.43
CA VAL A 253 15.32 23.57 1.39
C VAL A 253 16.58 23.10 0.64
N GLU A 254 16.43 22.47 -0.52
CA GLU A 254 17.55 22.06 -1.38
C GLU A 254 18.22 23.24 -2.11
N GLU A 255 17.44 24.14 -2.72
CA GLU A 255 18.00 25.35 -3.35
C GLU A 255 18.76 26.23 -2.35
N MET A 256 18.29 26.32 -1.11
CA MET A 256 19.01 27.03 -0.03
C MET A 256 20.30 26.33 0.42
N LYS A 257 20.39 24.99 0.33
CA LYS A 257 21.61 24.24 0.66
C LYS A 257 22.66 24.30 -0.44
N LEU A 258 22.24 24.33 -1.71
CA LEU A 258 23.12 24.47 -2.88
C LEU A 258 23.67 25.90 -3.05
N THR A 259 22.99 26.93 -2.55
CA THR A 259 23.42 28.34 -2.67
C THR A 259 24.39 28.81 -1.58
N ASN A 260 24.45 28.12 -0.43
CA ASN A 260 25.36 28.48 0.68
C ASN A 260 26.79 27.93 0.56
N GLY A 261 27.13 27.33 -0.59
CA GLY A 261 28.38 26.63 -0.81
C GLY A 261 29.30 27.24 -1.87
N THR A 262 29.43 28.57 -2.00
CA THR A 262 30.61 29.18 -2.67
C THR A 262 30.79 30.62 -2.22
N ASN A 263 31.88 30.89 -1.50
CA ASN A 263 32.32 32.24 -1.18
C ASN A 263 33.78 32.37 -1.62
N VAL A 264 34.03 32.81 -2.86
CA VAL A 264 35.32 33.37 -3.29
C VAL A 264 35.05 34.50 -4.28
N ASN A 265 35.52 35.70 -3.89
CA ASN A 265 35.55 36.93 -4.67
C ASN A 265 36.35 36.80 -5.97
N SER A 266 35.85 37.40 -7.06
CA SER A 266 36.63 38.36 -7.86
C SER A 266 35.77 39.10 -8.91
N ASN A 267 35.96 40.41 -8.90
CA ASN A 267 35.45 41.53 -9.70
C ASN A 267 35.14 41.35 -11.20
N GLU A 268 34.08 42.09 -11.59
CA GLU A 268 33.89 42.92 -12.81
C GLU A 268 34.06 42.31 -14.21
N LYS A 269 32.94 42.22 -14.96
CA LYS A 269 32.61 43.26 -15.96
C LYS A 269 31.18 43.13 -16.49
N GLN A 270 30.60 44.31 -16.68
CA GLN A 270 29.27 44.64 -17.17
C GLN A 270 29.21 44.57 -18.70
N SER A 271 28.16 43.95 -19.25
CA SER A 271 27.66 44.21 -20.60
C SER A 271 26.13 44.08 -20.59
N GLN A 272 25.46 45.19 -20.85
CA GLN A 272 24.03 45.26 -21.16
C GLN A 272 23.77 44.67 -22.56
N GLU A 273 22.66 43.98 -22.74
CA GLU A 273 21.87 44.11 -23.98
C GLU A 273 20.38 43.84 -23.71
N ILE A 274 19.56 44.62 -24.42
CA ILE A 274 18.11 44.80 -24.28
C ILE A 274 17.40 44.08 -25.43
N GLY A 275 16.20 43.57 -25.16
CA GLY A 275 15.17 43.22 -26.15
C GLY A 275 14.98 41.70 -26.30
N THR A 276 13.78 41.12 -26.38
CA THR A 276 12.45 41.67 -26.69
C THR A 276 11.40 40.68 -26.18
N GLU A 277 10.23 41.22 -25.85
CA GLU A 277 9.02 40.51 -25.46
C GLU A 277 8.60 39.43 -26.48
N GLY A 278 8.19 38.28 -25.95
CA GLY A 278 7.46 37.24 -26.67
C GLY A 278 6.41 36.64 -25.75
N LYS A 279 5.23 37.27 -25.70
CA LYS A 279 4.02 36.68 -25.12
C LYS A 279 3.67 35.44 -25.94
N THR A 280 3.62 34.28 -25.29
CA THR A 280 2.82 33.15 -25.79
C THR A 280 1.94 32.71 -24.63
N GLU A 281 0.71 33.22 -24.64
CA GLU A 281 -0.38 32.64 -23.88
C GLU A 281 -0.64 31.24 -24.42
N ILE A 282 -0.49 30.22 -23.57
CA ILE A 282 -1.14 28.93 -23.78
C ILE A 282 -2.22 28.83 -22.72
N VAL A 283 -3.43 29.18 -23.15
CA VAL A 283 -4.67 28.80 -22.48
C VAL A 283 -4.80 27.28 -22.57
N SER A 284 -4.65 26.57 -21.45
CA SER A 284 -5.29 25.28 -21.24
C SER A 284 -6.04 25.32 -19.92
N SER A 285 -7.33 25.60 -20.07
CA SER A 285 -8.36 25.57 -19.04
C SER A 285 -8.86 24.15 -18.80
N CYS A 286 -9.25 23.88 -17.55
CA CYS A 286 -10.02 22.74 -17.01
C CYS A 286 -9.28 21.38 -16.87
N CYS A 287 -9.27 20.70 -15.71
CA CYS A 287 -10.33 20.56 -14.71
C CYS A 287 -9.82 20.66 -13.26
N GLN A 288 -10.48 21.50 -12.46
CA GLN A 288 -10.58 21.31 -11.01
C GLN A 288 -11.65 20.24 -10.75
N GLY A 289 -11.29 19.18 -10.04
CA GLY A 289 -12.22 18.19 -9.52
C GLY A 289 -11.66 17.63 -8.21
N GLY A 290 -12.24 18.07 -7.09
CA GLY A 290 -11.89 17.57 -5.77
C GLY A 290 -12.42 16.15 -5.55
N GLY A 291 -11.71 15.40 -4.72
CA GLY A 291 -12.23 14.23 -4.00
C GLY A 291 -12.01 12.87 -4.68
N GLY A 292 -11.17 12.04 -4.06
CA GLY A 292 -11.17 10.59 -4.24
C GLY A 292 -10.04 10.07 -5.13
N GLY A 293 -8.95 9.60 -4.51
CA GLY A 293 -7.99 8.74 -5.18
C GLY A 293 -8.66 7.41 -5.52
N PHE A 294 -9.13 7.28 -6.75
CA PHE A 294 -9.54 6.02 -7.36
C PHE A 294 -8.72 5.83 -8.64
N SER A 295 -8.08 4.66 -8.70
CA SER A 295 -7.27 4.15 -9.80
C SER A 295 -7.97 4.28 -11.15
N CYS A 296 -7.50 5.15 -12.03
CA CYS A 296 -7.87 5.16 -13.44
C CYS A 296 -7.12 4.03 -14.17
N CYS A 297 -7.70 2.83 -14.21
CA CYS A 297 -7.36 1.84 -15.22
C CYS A 297 -8.46 1.88 -16.29
N ARG A 298 -8.10 2.17 -17.54
CA ARG A 298 -8.98 2.01 -18.69
C ARG A 298 -8.37 0.93 -19.57
N ASP A 299 -8.98 -0.25 -19.56
CA ASP A 299 -8.65 -1.33 -20.48
C ASP A 299 -9.24 -1.04 -21.87
N GLU A 300 -8.42 -1.23 -22.90
CA GLU A 300 -8.86 -1.24 -24.31
C GLU A 300 -9.60 -2.55 -24.60
N THR A 301 -10.92 -2.50 -24.70
CA THR A 301 -11.72 -3.60 -25.26
C THR A 301 -11.77 -3.48 -26.78
N VAL A 302 -11.16 -4.45 -27.47
CA VAL A 302 -11.33 -4.68 -28.92
C VAL A 302 -12.77 -5.10 -29.20
N GLU A 303 -13.44 -4.37 -30.09
CA GLU A 303 -14.81 -4.64 -30.55
C GLU A 303 -14.94 -5.99 -31.28
N LYS A 304 -15.97 -6.77 -30.94
CA LYS A 304 -16.66 -7.67 -31.88
C LYS A 304 -18.15 -7.34 -31.86
N LYS A 305 -18.63 -6.79 -32.98
CA LYS A 305 -20.04 -6.52 -33.26
C LYS A 305 -20.83 -7.82 -33.47
N SER A 306 -22.00 -7.91 -32.85
CA SER A 306 -23.12 -8.72 -33.37
C SER A 306 -24.46 -8.01 -33.14
N VAL A 307 -24.95 -7.48 -34.26
CA VAL A 307 -26.32 -7.20 -34.73
C VAL A 307 -27.51 -7.31 -33.74
N LYS A 308 -28.27 -6.20 -33.65
CA LYS A 308 -29.63 -6.07 -33.10
C LYS A 308 -30.68 -6.89 -33.88
N LYS A 309 -31.66 -7.43 -33.16
CA LYS A 309 -33.04 -7.56 -33.66
C LYS A 309 -34.02 -7.30 -32.52
N GLU A 310 -34.80 -6.22 -32.66
CA GLU A 310 -36.00 -5.95 -31.88
C GLU A 310 -37.18 -6.75 -32.45
N TRP A 311 -38.04 -7.25 -31.56
CA TRP A 311 -39.47 -7.44 -31.86
C TRP A 311 -40.26 -7.20 -30.57
N GLY A 312 -41.19 -6.26 -30.60
CA GLY A 312 -42.01 -5.84 -29.47
C GLY A 312 -43.30 -6.65 -29.30
N GLY A 313 -44.08 -6.27 -28.28
CA GLY A 313 -45.47 -6.72 -28.15
C GLY A 313 -45.94 -6.89 -26.71
N LEU A 314 -46.80 -5.97 -26.27
CA LEU A 314 -47.61 -5.93 -25.05
C LEU A 314 -48.31 -7.26 -24.68
N SER A 315 -48.43 -7.57 -23.37
CA SER A 315 -49.71 -8.01 -22.75
C SER A 315 -49.65 -8.02 -21.21
N TYR A 316 -50.77 -7.60 -20.63
CA TYR A 316 -51.19 -7.63 -19.23
C TYR A 316 -51.33 -9.06 -18.65
N TRP A 317 -51.43 -9.13 -17.30
CA TRP A 317 -52.04 -10.15 -16.40
C TRP A 317 -51.16 -10.99 -15.44
N THR A 318 -51.21 -10.56 -14.17
CA THR A 318 -51.39 -11.31 -12.91
C THR A 318 -50.63 -12.61 -12.64
N GLY A 319 -49.86 -12.59 -11.53
CA GLY A 319 -50.00 -13.55 -10.43
C GLY A 319 -48.95 -14.66 -10.32
N LYS A 320 -48.38 -14.78 -9.10
CA LYS A 320 -48.16 -16.01 -8.30
C LYS A 320 -46.73 -16.22 -7.74
N TRP A 321 -46.62 -15.97 -6.42
CA TRP A 321 -46.01 -16.78 -5.34
C TRP A 321 -44.63 -17.46 -5.53
N GLU A 322 -43.64 -16.96 -4.76
CA GLU A 322 -42.82 -17.67 -3.74
C GLU A 322 -42.44 -19.17 -3.91
N GLN A 323 -41.20 -19.54 -3.52
CA GLN A 323 -40.90 -20.65 -2.59
C GLN A 323 -39.39 -21.00 -2.60
N ARG A 324 -38.59 -20.60 -1.59
CA ARG A 324 -37.32 -21.27 -1.19
C ARG A 324 -36.85 -21.09 0.27
N HIS A 325 -37.72 -20.75 1.23
CA HIS A 325 -37.31 -20.59 2.65
C HIS A 325 -38.00 -21.52 3.68
N VAL A 326 -38.71 -22.57 3.26
CA VAL A 326 -39.46 -23.44 4.21
C VAL A 326 -38.85 -24.84 4.41
N LEU A 327 -37.87 -25.26 3.60
CA LEU A 327 -37.37 -26.66 3.65
C LEU A 327 -36.16 -26.91 4.57
N THR A 328 -35.49 -25.88 5.06
CA THR A 328 -34.28 -26.08 5.90
C THR A 328 -34.59 -26.10 7.40
N THR A 329 -35.70 -25.50 7.84
CA THR A 329 -36.05 -25.38 9.27
C THR A 329 -36.75 -26.63 9.82
N ALA A 330 -37.40 -27.44 8.98
CA ALA A 330 -38.10 -28.65 9.42
C ALA A 330 -37.16 -29.85 9.69
N ALA A 331 -35.95 -29.87 9.11
CA ALA A 331 -35.02 -30.99 9.26
C ALA A 331 -34.30 -31.00 10.64
N VAL A 332 -34.10 -29.83 11.26
CA VAL A 332 -33.36 -29.73 12.53
C VAL A 332 -34.24 -30.09 13.73
N VAL A 333 -35.55 -29.81 13.67
CA VAL A 333 -36.47 -30.11 14.79
C VAL A 333 -36.78 -31.63 14.88
N GLY A 334 -36.78 -32.35 13.75
CA GLY A 334 -37.02 -33.80 13.73
C GLY A 334 -35.88 -34.63 14.33
N ALA A 335 -34.63 -34.16 14.22
CA ALA A 335 -33.45 -34.89 14.71
C ALA A 335 -33.26 -34.78 16.24
N VAL A 336 -33.70 -33.67 16.86
CA VAL A 336 -33.59 -33.47 18.31
C VAL A 336 -34.66 -34.29 19.06
N ALA A 337 -35.84 -34.46 18.46
CA ALA A 337 -36.93 -35.24 19.06
C ALA A 337 -36.62 -36.74 19.12
N THR A 338 -35.94 -37.31 18.13
CA THR A 338 -35.60 -38.75 18.10
C THR A 338 -34.49 -39.12 19.09
N VAL A 339 -33.51 -38.24 19.32
CA VAL A 339 -32.45 -38.44 20.31
C VAL A 339 -32.99 -38.38 21.74
N ALA A 340 -33.92 -37.46 22.03
CA ALA A 340 -34.53 -37.33 23.35
C ALA A 340 -35.40 -38.56 23.73
N VAL A 341 -36.15 -39.11 22.77
CA VAL A 341 -36.97 -40.32 22.99
C VAL A 341 -36.09 -41.56 23.17
N ALA A 342 -35.01 -41.71 22.40
CA ALA A 342 -34.06 -42.82 22.55
C ALA A 342 -33.33 -42.78 23.91
N TYR A 343 -32.92 -41.59 24.37
CA TYR A 343 -32.27 -41.43 25.67
C TYR A 343 -33.23 -41.71 26.85
N GLY A 344 -34.51 -41.34 26.72
CA GLY A 344 -35.54 -41.65 27.71
C GLY A 344 -35.83 -43.14 27.88
N VAL A 345 -35.82 -43.90 26.78
CA VAL A 345 -36.01 -45.37 26.82
C VAL A 345 -34.78 -46.07 27.38
N TYR A 346 -33.56 -45.63 27.03
CA TYR A 346 -32.31 -46.19 27.55
C TYR A 346 -32.19 -46.04 29.08
N ARG A 347 -32.61 -44.89 29.64
CA ARG A 347 -32.56 -44.63 31.09
C ARG A 347 -33.56 -45.45 31.91
N ARG A 348 -34.64 -45.97 31.31
CA ARG A 348 -35.63 -46.83 31.99
C ARG A 348 -35.28 -48.31 32.00
N ALA A 349 -34.28 -48.73 31.20
CA ALA A 349 -33.87 -50.12 31.05
C ALA A 349 -32.64 -50.49 31.89
N ARG A 350 -32.23 -49.64 32.85
CA ARG A 350 -31.07 -49.86 33.71
C ARG A 350 -31.40 -49.68 35.18
#